data_AF-A0A354F6J9-F1
#
_entry.id   AF-A0A354F6J9-F1
#
_cell.length_a   1.000
_cell.length_b   1.000
_cell.length_c   1.000
_cell.angle_alpha   90.00
_cell.angle_beta   90.00
_cell.angle_gamma   90.00
#
_symmetry.space_group_name_H-M   'P 1'
#
loop_
_entity.id
_entity.type
_entity.pdbx_description
1 polymer ?
#
loop_
_entity_poly.entity_id
_entity_poly.type
_entity_poly.pdbx_seq_one_letter_code
_entity_poly.pdbx_strand_id
1 'polypeptide(L)'
;MEILGDTNVDFMGLKKYAFVFSGILSLLGIIAVIGMFLGYANIGIDFGGGTAVQVKFDKPVRIDTAREALSKNGIEDAELQEFPMDNKLLVRLKNVIAADEHAADKVISIFRQEFPDNNLVVDTSMEIGPTVGKKLQKNAITAVVLSMIGIIIYIAFRFELRFGIAAAIATFHDVLAVMGIFFILGKEMNLLIVTALLTLAGYSLTDTVVVFDRIREYLRLRRKDPIEVIINNGINHVLSRTIITSLTTALVLVALV
;
A
#
# COMPACT_ATOMS: atom_id res chain seq x y z
N MET A 1 -15.88 -25.86 11.17
CA MET A 1 -16.17 -26.06 9.74
C MET A 1 -14.84 -26.32 9.06
N GLU A 2 -14.57 -27.56 8.68
CA GLU A 2 -13.44 -27.91 7.81
C GLU A 2 -13.97 -27.90 6.38
N ILE A 3 -13.68 -26.84 5.62
CA ILE A 3 -14.11 -26.71 4.22
C ILE A 3 -13.14 -27.45 3.30
N LEU A 4 -11.86 -27.48 3.70
CA LEU A 4 -10.83 -28.33 3.14
C LEU A 4 -10.56 -29.40 4.20
N GLY A 5 -10.77 -30.68 3.87
CA GLY A 5 -10.51 -31.80 4.79
C GLY A 5 -9.03 -32.01 5.09
N ASP A 6 -8.59 -33.25 5.30
CA ASP A 6 -7.16 -33.57 5.49
C ASP A 6 -6.34 -33.29 4.22
N THR A 7 -5.80 -32.08 4.12
CA THR A 7 -4.90 -31.69 3.03
C THR A 7 -3.51 -32.26 3.26
N ASN A 8 -2.89 -32.77 2.19
CA ASN A 8 -1.52 -33.31 2.22
C ASN A 8 -0.68 -32.71 1.08
N VAL A 9 -0.49 -31.40 1.13
CA VAL A 9 0.31 -30.65 0.16
C VAL A 9 1.77 -30.59 0.61
N ASP A 10 2.70 -30.86 -0.30
CA ASP A 10 4.14 -30.76 -0.05
C ASP A 10 4.67 -29.33 -0.28
N PHE A 11 4.53 -28.47 0.72
CA PHE A 11 5.04 -27.10 0.70
C PHE A 11 6.58 -27.06 0.72
N MET A 12 7.21 -27.93 1.50
CA MET A 12 8.66 -27.98 1.65
C MET A 12 9.38 -28.47 0.39
N GLY A 13 8.74 -29.31 -0.43
CA GLY A 13 9.21 -29.65 -1.77
C GLY A 13 9.29 -28.45 -2.72
N LEU A 14 8.39 -27.47 -2.56
CA LEU A 14 8.32 -26.26 -3.38
C LEU A 14 9.17 -25.09 -2.85
N LYS A 15 9.84 -25.25 -1.70
CA LYS A 15 10.56 -24.16 -1.02
C LYS A 15 11.53 -23.41 -1.93
N LYS A 16 12.23 -24.09 -2.84
CA LYS A 16 13.21 -23.45 -3.74
C LYS A 16 12.55 -22.45 -4.68
N TYR A 17 11.40 -22.82 -5.26
CA TYR A 17 10.64 -21.94 -6.14
C TYR A 17 10.06 -20.76 -5.37
N ALA A 18 9.51 -21.03 -4.18
CA ALA A 18 8.99 -19.98 -3.29
C ALA A 18 10.08 -18.98 -2.89
N PHE A 19 11.27 -19.44 -2.49
CA PHE A 19 12.40 -18.56 -2.14
C PHE A 19 12.89 -17.72 -3.32
N VAL A 20 12.95 -18.27 -4.54
CA VAL A 20 13.33 -17.50 -5.74
C VAL A 20 12.29 -16.42 -6.03
N PHE A 21 11.01 -16.78 -6.01
CA PHE A 21 9.91 -15.83 -6.24
C PHE A 21 9.90 -14.70 -5.19
N SER A 22 9.99 -15.05 -3.90
CA SER A 22 10.10 -14.10 -2.81
C SER A 22 11.36 -13.23 -2.90
N GLY A 23 12.48 -13.79 -3.35
CA GLY A 23 13.72 -13.05 -3.58
C GLY A 23 13.55 -11.96 -4.64
N ILE A 24 12.85 -12.27 -5.74
CA ILE A 24 12.53 -11.30 -6.80
C ILE A 24 11.64 -10.19 -6.25
N LEU A 25 10.56 -10.54 -5.54
CA LEU A 25 9.64 -9.54 -4.97
C LEU A 25 10.33 -8.62 -3.96
N SER A 26 11.16 -9.16 -3.07
CA SER A 26 11.98 -8.36 -2.16
C SER A 26 12.92 -7.43 -2.90
N LEU A 27 13.57 -7.91 -3.97
CA LEU A 27 14.47 -7.08 -4.77
C LEU A 27 13.72 -5.91 -5.43
N LEU A 28 12.54 -6.17 -5.98
CA LEU A 28 11.67 -5.12 -6.53
C LEU A 28 11.26 -4.11 -5.47
N GLY A 29 10.93 -4.56 -4.26
CA GLY A 29 10.65 -3.69 -3.12
C GLY A 29 11.83 -2.82 -2.71
N ILE A 30 13.04 -3.39 -2.68
CA ILE A 30 14.27 -2.61 -2.40
C ILE A 30 14.50 -1.56 -3.49
N ILE A 31 14.34 -1.93 -4.76
CA ILE A 31 14.44 -0.99 -5.89
C ILE A 31 13.41 0.13 -5.74
N ALA A 32 12.17 -0.18 -5.34
CA ALA A 32 11.13 0.82 -5.10
C ALA A 32 11.50 1.80 -3.98
N VAL A 33 12.03 1.30 -2.86
CA VAL A 33 12.48 2.14 -1.74
C VAL A 33 13.63 3.04 -2.19
N ILE A 34 14.63 2.51 -2.90
CA ILE A 34 15.74 3.31 -3.43
C ILE A 34 15.23 4.33 -4.46
N GLY A 35 14.34 3.92 -5.35
CA GLY A 35 13.71 4.78 -6.35
C GLY A 35 12.92 5.93 -5.74
N MET A 36 12.29 5.71 -4.58
CA MET A 36 11.64 6.76 -3.79
C MET A 36 12.64 7.82 -3.32
N PHE A 37 13.81 7.44 -2.83
CA PHE A 37 14.84 8.39 -2.40
C PHE A 37 15.53 9.11 -3.57
N LEU A 38 15.64 8.45 -4.72
CA LEU A 38 16.23 9.01 -5.94
C LEU A 38 15.25 9.86 -6.76
N GLY A 39 13.98 9.94 -6.36
CA GLY A 39 12.95 10.74 -7.04
C GLY A 39 12.32 10.08 -8.27
N TYR A 40 12.52 8.77 -8.46
CA TYR A 40 11.90 8.00 -9.56
C TYR A 40 10.50 7.46 -9.23
N ALA A 41 10.11 7.46 -7.95
CA ALA A 41 8.78 7.02 -7.56
C ALA A 41 7.75 8.12 -7.84
N ASN A 42 6.53 7.71 -8.20
CA ASN A 42 5.40 8.63 -8.27
C ASN A 42 5.00 9.03 -6.84
N ILE A 43 5.50 10.16 -6.34
CA ILE A 43 5.23 10.64 -4.99
C ILE A 43 3.95 11.46 -4.96
N GLY A 44 3.06 11.15 -4.01
CA GLY A 44 1.83 11.91 -3.81
C GLY A 44 2.05 13.22 -3.07
N ILE A 45 1.03 14.08 -3.10
CA ILE A 45 1.06 15.43 -2.52
C ILE A 45 1.40 15.39 -1.02
N ASP A 46 0.98 14.34 -0.29
CA ASP A 46 1.30 14.11 1.13
C ASP A 46 2.81 14.12 1.43
N PHE A 47 3.64 13.69 0.49
CA PHE A 47 5.09 13.55 0.70
C PHE A 47 5.89 14.53 -0.15
N GLY A 48 5.47 14.75 -1.40
CA GLY A 48 6.12 15.67 -2.34
C GLY A 48 5.79 17.14 -2.08
N GLY A 49 4.66 17.41 -1.43
CA GLY A 49 4.05 18.73 -1.38
C GLY A 49 3.35 19.09 -2.68
N GLY A 50 2.42 20.04 -2.61
CA GLY A 50 1.58 20.46 -3.73
C GLY A 50 0.15 20.79 -3.31
N THR A 51 -0.71 20.91 -4.31
CA THR A 51 -2.11 21.31 -4.16
C THR A 51 -3.02 20.29 -4.83
N ALA A 52 -4.02 19.82 -4.10
CA ALA A 52 -5.11 19.00 -4.62
C ALA A 52 -6.43 19.78 -4.50
N VAL A 53 -7.17 19.90 -5.60
CA VAL A 53 -8.51 20.49 -5.61
C VAL A 53 -9.46 19.54 -6.29
N GLN A 54 -10.51 19.15 -5.58
CA GLN A 54 -11.63 18.41 -6.11
C GLN A 54 -12.79 19.36 -6.35
N VAL A 55 -13.21 19.48 -7.61
CA VAL A 55 -14.35 20.28 -8.03
C VAL A 55 -15.45 19.36 -8.54
N LYS A 56 -16.69 19.72 -8.24
CA LYS A 56 -17.89 19.09 -8.79
C LYS A 56 -18.56 20.06 -9.76
N PHE A 57 -18.84 19.59 -10.97
CA PHE A 57 -19.54 20.35 -11.99
C PHE A 57 -21.00 19.89 -12.11
N ASP A 58 -21.89 20.80 -12.53
CA ASP A 58 -23.29 20.44 -12.84
C ASP A 58 -23.36 19.52 -14.06
N LYS A 59 -22.55 19.79 -15.09
CA LYS A 59 -22.40 18.97 -16.30
C LYS A 59 -21.00 18.33 -16.34
N PRO A 60 -20.86 17.10 -16.86
CA PRO A 60 -19.57 16.43 -16.96
C PRO A 60 -18.59 17.25 -17.81
N VAL A 61 -17.39 17.48 -17.27
CA VAL A 61 -16.30 18.16 -17.98
C VAL A 61 -15.27 17.11 -18.37
N ARG A 62 -14.97 17.04 -19.67
CA ARG A 62 -13.98 16.09 -20.18
C ARG A 62 -12.58 16.47 -19.67
N ILE A 63 -11.81 15.45 -19.30
CA ILE A 63 -10.44 15.63 -18.82
C ILE A 63 -9.54 16.40 -19.80
N ASP A 64 -9.70 16.19 -21.11
CA ASP A 64 -8.90 16.86 -22.15
C ASP A 64 -9.17 18.37 -22.17
N THR A 65 -10.45 18.76 -22.12
CA THR A 65 -10.85 20.17 -22.09
C THR A 65 -10.41 20.87 -20.80
N ALA A 66 -10.46 20.17 -19.66
CA ALA A 66 -9.95 20.70 -18.40
C ALA A 66 -8.43 20.86 -18.42
N ARG A 67 -7.70 19.92 -19.05
CA ARG A 67 -6.24 20.02 -19.22
C ARG A 67 -5.87 21.20 -20.10
N GLU A 68 -6.54 21.36 -21.24
CA GLU A 68 -6.31 22.50 -22.13
C GLU A 68 -6.59 23.85 -21.45
N ALA A 69 -7.66 23.94 -20.66
CA ALA A 69 -8.00 25.12 -19.87
C ALA A 69 -6.86 25.49 -18.88
N LEU A 70 -6.31 24.50 -18.19
CA LEU A 70 -5.19 24.71 -17.25
C LEU A 70 -3.90 25.09 -17.99
N SER A 71 -3.56 24.41 -19.09
CA SER A 71 -2.35 24.68 -19.86
C SER A 71 -2.36 26.07 -20.50
N LYS A 72 -3.50 26.52 -21.06
CA LYS A 72 -3.67 27.89 -21.59
C LYS A 72 -3.40 28.97 -20.54
N ASN A 73 -3.63 28.67 -19.27
CA ASN A 73 -3.46 29.57 -18.14
C ASN A 73 -2.15 29.34 -17.37
N GLY A 74 -1.17 28.67 -17.99
CA GLY A 74 0.19 28.51 -17.47
C GLY A 74 0.37 27.39 -16.45
N ILE A 75 -0.58 26.43 -16.37
CA ILE A 75 -0.49 25.23 -15.54
C ILE A 75 -0.36 24.01 -16.47
N GLU A 76 0.87 23.63 -16.79
CA GLU A 76 1.16 22.55 -17.74
C GLU A 76 1.20 21.16 -17.07
N ASP A 77 1.77 21.06 -15.87
CA ASP A 77 2.04 19.79 -15.17
C ASP A 77 0.91 19.36 -14.21
N ALA A 78 -0.35 19.63 -14.57
CA ALA A 78 -1.50 19.22 -13.75
C ALA A 78 -1.84 17.73 -13.98
N GLU A 79 -1.82 16.95 -12.90
CA GLU A 79 -2.41 15.61 -12.88
C GLU A 79 -3.91 15.71 -12.66
N LEU A 80 -4.68 15.18 -13.61
CA LEU A 80 -6.14 15.24 -13.60
C LEU A 80 -6.70 13.83 -13.43
N GLN A 81 -7.73 13.71 -12.61
CA GLN A 81 -8.49 12.47 -12.43
C GLN A 81 -9.99 12.78 -12.45
N GLU A 82 -10.72 12.12 -13.36
CA GLU A 82 -12.16 12.26 -13.52
C GLU A 82 -12.90 11.21 -12.67
N PHE A 83 -14.03 11.60 -12.09
CA PHE A 83 -15.00 10.71 -11.44
C PHE A 83 -16.35 10.87 -12.17
N PRO A 84 -16.57 10.10 -13.26
CA PRO A 84 -17.70 10.33 -14.17
C PRO A 84 -19.07 10.22 -13.52
N MET A 85 -19.21 9.32 -12.53
CA MET A 85 -20.48 9.06 -11.83
C MET A 85 -20.99 10.29 -11.05
N ASP A 86 -20.07 11.13 -10.56
CA ASP A 86 -20.40 12.25 -9.69
C ASP A 86 -20.17 13.63 -10.35
N ASN A 87 -19.79 13.66 -11.63
CA ASN A 87 -19.30 14.85 -12.34
C ASN A 87 -18.18 15.58 -11.57
N LYS A 88 -17.30 14.82 -10.90
CA LYS A 88 -16.18 15.41 -10.15
C LYS A 88 -14.89 15.30 -10.93
N LEU A 89 -14.04 16.30 -10.77
CA LEU A 89 -12.70 16.35 -11.31
C LEU A 89 -11.74 16.68 -10.17
N LEU A 90 -10.73 15.84 -9.99
CA LEU A 90 -9.63 16.08 -9.09
C LEU A 90 -8.44 16.61 -9.89
N VAL A 91 -7.98 17.79 -9.51
CA VAL A 91 -6.78 18.44 -10.04
C VAL A 91 -5.69 18.34 -8.99
N ARG A 92 -4.53 17.80 -9.37
CA ARG A 92 -3.36 17.70 -8.52
C ARG A 92 -2.20 18.42 -9.18
N LEU A 93 -1.62 19.36 -8.45
CA LEU A 93 -0.46 20.11 -8.87
C LEU A 93 0.71 19.71 -7.98
N LYS A 94 1.65 18.95 -8.54
CA LYS A 94 2.88 18.53 -7.85
C LYS A 94 3.95 19.58 -8.12
N ASN A 95 4.81 19.84 -7.13
CA ASN A 95 5.96 20.74 -7.29
C ASN A 95 5.62 22.18 -7.75
N VAL A 96 4.39 22.67 -7.52
CA VAL A 96 4.13 24.10 -7.74
C VAL A 96 5.01 24.85 -6.78
N ILE A 97 5.95 25.58 -7.37
CA ILE A 97 6.93 26.43 -6.73
C ILE A 97 6.26 27.13 -5.55
N ALA A 98 6.90 27.00 -4.39
CA ALA A 98 6.49 27.45 -3.06
C ALA A 98 6.22 28.96 -2.93
N ALA A 99 5.41 29.54 -3.82
CA ALA A 99 5.25 30.97 -3.98
C ALA A 99 3.79 31.42 -4.16
N ASP A 100 2.84 30.51 -4.42
CA ASP A 100 1.42 30.88 -4.53
C ASP A 100 0.62 30.11 -3.47
N GLU A 101 0.41 30.75 -2.33
CA GLU A 101 -0.40 30.28 -1.18
C GLU A 101 -1.90 30.11 -1.54
N HIS A 102 -2.22 30.24 -2.83
CA HIS A 102 -3.55 30.28 -3.44
C HIS A 102 -3.61 29.49 -4.76
N ALA A 103 -2.76 28.47 -4.93
CA ALA A 103 -2.77 27.64 -6.13
C ALA A 103 -4.15 26.98 -6.36
N ALA A 104 -4.85 26.61 -5.28
CA ALA A 104 -6.21 26.11 -5.36
C ALA A 104 -7.19 27.16 -5.93
N ASP A 105 -7.13 28.40 -5.42
CA ASP A 105 -7.99 29.50 -5.87
C ASP A 105 -7.72 29.87 -7.33
N LYS A 106 -6.45 29.75 -7.77
CA LYS A 106 -6.07 29.93 -9.17
C LYS A 106 -6.70 28.88 -10.08
N VAL A 107 -6.68 27.60 -9.70
CA VAL A 107 -7.35 26.52 -10.46
C VAL A 107 -8.86 26.78 -10.52
N ILE A 108 -9.47 27.15 -9.40
CA ILE A 108 -10.91 27.44 -9.30
C ILE A 108 -11.29 28.61 -10.21
N SER A 109 -10.51 29.69 -10.21
CA SER A 109 -10.79 30.87 -11.03
C SER A 109 -10.64 30.58 -12.53
N ILE A 110 -9.63 29.81 -12.94
CA ILE A 110 -9.48 29.34 -14.33
C ILE A 110 -10.71 28.56 -14.78
N PHE A 111 -11.19 27.60 -14.00
CA PHE A 111 -12.37 26.83 -14.37
C PHE A 111 -13.65 27.66 -14.39
N ARG A 112 -13.82 28.65 -13.51
CA ARG A 112 -14.96 29.57 -13.57
C ARG A 112 -14.94 30.42 -14.84
N GLN A 113 -13.74 30.78 -15.33
CA GLN A 113 -13.58 31.59 -16.53
C GLN A 113 -13.77 30.78 -17.82
N GLU A 114 -13.23 29.56 -17.88
CA GLU A 114 -13.28 28.70 -19.07
C GLU A 114 -14.62 27.95 -19.20
N PHE A 115 -15.34 27.75 -18.10
CA PHE A 115 -16.64 27.06 -18.08
C PHE A 115 -17.75 27.92 -17.43
N PRO A 116 -18.06 29.12 -17.96
CA PRO A 116 -19.02 30.04 -17.34
C PRO A 116 -20.45 29.48 -17.30
N ASP A 117 -20.81 28.59 -18.24
CA ASP A 117 -22.14 27.97 -18.35
C ASP A 117 -22.28 26.66 -17.55
N ASN A 118 -21.30 26.33 -16.73
CA ASN A 118 -21.26 25.12 -15.91
C ASN A 118 -20.87 25.47 -14.48
N ASN A 119 -21.84 25.53 -13.55
CA ASN A 119 -21.51 25.85 -12.18
C ASN A 119 -20.57 24.79 -11.61
N LEU A 120 -19.60 25.27 -10.83
CA LEU A 120 -18.66 24.42 -10.13
C LEU A 120 -18.73 24.71 -8.64
N VAL A 121 -18.68 23.63 -7.86
CA VAL A 121 -18.62 23.65 -6.40
C VAL A 121 -17.33 22.95 -5.98
N VAL A 122 -16.58 23.58 -5.07
CA VAL A 122 -15.39 22.97 -4.50
C VAL A 122 -15.84 21.94 -3.47
N ASP A 123 -15.50 20.67 -3.70
CA ASP A 123 -15.84 19.58 -2.81
C ASP A 123 -14.76 19.41 -1.72
N THR A 124 -13.49 19.49 -2.12
CA THR A 124 -12.34 19.44 -1.21
C THR A 124 -11.16 20.19 -1.80
N SER A 125 -10.43 20.94 -0.98
CA SER A 125 -9.12 21.49 -1.33
C SER A 125 -8.10 21.14 -0.25
N MET A 126 -6.89 20.78 -0.67
CA MET A 126 -5.80 20.40 0.22
C MET A 126 -4.50 20.98 -0.32
N GLU A 127 -3.76 21.68 0.52
CA GLU A 127 -2.45 22.22 0.18
C GLU A 127 -1.42 21.76 1.20
N ILE A 128 -0.30 21.23 0.72
CA ILE A 128 0.77 20.69 1.54
C ILE A 128 2.08 21.33 1.12
N GLY A 129 2.68 22.09 2.02
CA GLY A 129 4.00 22.67 1.78
C GLY A 129 5.11 21.59 1.75
N PRO A 130 6.20 21.80 1.01
CA PRO A 130 7.28 20.82 0.84
C PRO A 130 7.96 20.43 2.16
N THR A 131 8.03 21.34 3.13
CA THR A 131 8.58 21.06 4.47
C THR A 131 7.70 20.10 5.25
N VAL A 132 6.37 20.29 5.18
CA VAL A 132 5.40 19.39 5.82
C VAL A 132 5.43 18.04 5.13
N GLY A 133 5.47 18.00 3.80
CA GLY A 133 5.55 16.76 3.02
C GLY A 133 6.78 15.91 3.37
N LYS A 134 7.98 16.53 3.39
CA LYS A 134 9.22 15.83 3.81
C LYS A 134 9.14 15.30 5.25
N LYS A 135 8.50 16.05 6.15
CA LYS A 135 8.29 15.61 7.53
C LYS A 135 7.33 14.42 7.59
N LEU A 136 6.22 14.45 6.85
CA LEU A 136 5.27 13.34 6.75
C LEU A 136 5.92 12.09 6.16
N GLN A 137 6.73 12.22 5.11
CA GLN A 137 7.49 11.13 4.53
C GLN A 137 8.44 10.49 5.55
N LYS A 138 9.22 11.30 6.28
CA LYS A 138 10.12 10.80 7.33
C LYS A 138 9.35 10.10 8.45
N ASN A 139 8.22 10.67 8.86
CA ASN A 139 7.36 10.09 9.89
C ASN A 139 6.77 8.74 9.44
N ALA A 140 6.34 8.63 8.18
CA ALA A 140 5.84 7.38 7.62
C ALA A 140 6.91 6.27 7.64
N ILE A 141 8.13 6.57 7.18
CA ILE A 141 9.25 5.62 7.23
C ILE A 141 9.54 5.22 8.68
N THR A 142 9.56 6.20 9.60
CA THR A 142 9.78 5.95 11.03
C THR A 142 8.69 5.06 11.61
N ALA A 143 7.43 5.28 11.26
CA ALA A 143 6.30 4.47 11.71
C ALA A 143 6.44 3.02 11.25
N VAL A 144 6.76 2.77 9.96
CA VAL A 144 6.98 1.42 9.44
C VAL A 144 8.11 0.70 10.17
N VAL A 145 9.25 1.38 10.39
CA VAL A 145 10.40 0.79 11.10
C VAL A 145 10.06 0.51 12.56
N LEU A 146 9.42 1.44 13.27
CA LEU A 146 9.00 1.25 14.65
C LEU A 146 7.97 0.12 14.79
N SER A 147 7.02 0.03 13.87
CA SER A 147 6.06 -1.09 13.81
C SER A 147 6.77 -2.42 13.63
N MET A 148 7.78 -2.50 12.75
CA MET A 148 8.58 -3.72 12.56
C MET A 148 9.32 -4.14 13.83
N ILE A 149 9.94 -3.18 14.52
CA ILE A 149 10.59 -3.43 15.81
C ILE A 149 9.56 -3.90 16.86
N GLY A 150 8.40 -3.26 16.92
CA GLY A 150 7.31 -3.64 17.80
C GLY A 150 6.82 -5.07 17.56
N ILE A 151 6.69 -5.48 16.29
CA ILE A 151 6.37 -6.85 15.90
C ILE A 151 7.43 -7.83 16.40
N ILE A 152 8.72 -7.53 16.18
CA ILE A 152 9.82 -8.39 16.66
C ILE A 152 9.74 -8.56 18.18
N ILE A 153 9.58 -7.47 18.93
CA ILE A 153 9.49 -7.49 20.39
C ILE A 153 8.28 -8.30 20.85
N TYR A 154 7.11 -8.05 20.27
CA TYR A 154 5.88 -8.76 20.60
C TYR A 154 6.04 -10.27 20.38
N ILE A 155 6.54 -10.69 19.22
CA ILE A 155 6.73 -12.11 18.92
C ILE A 155 7.86 -12.69 19.75
N ALA A 156 8.96 -11.99 20.02
CA ALA A 156 10.05 -12.47 20.87
C ALA A 156 9.61 -12.68 22.33
N PHE A 157 8.66 -11.89 22.82
CA PHE A 157 8.06 -12.10 24.14
C PHE A 157 7.05 -13.26 24.13
N ARG A 158 6.21 -13.32 23.09
CA ARG A 158 5.14 -14.32 22.97
C ARG A 158 5.66 -15.71 22.54
N PHE A 159 6.78 -15.76 21.81
CA PHE A 159 7.36 -16.93 21.17
C PHE A 159 8.89 -16.95 21.33
N GLU A 160 9.53 -18.10 21.12
CA GLU A 160 11.00 -18.17 20.99
C GLU A 160 11.52 -17.20 19.92
N LEU A 161 12.62 -16.51 20.23
CA LEU A 161 13.23 -15.45 19.42
C LEU A 161 13.41 -15.82 17.94
N ARG A 162 13.74 -17.09 17.64
CA ARG A 162 13.94 -17.60 16.28
C ARG A 162 12.69 -17.44 15.41
N PHE A 163 11.51 -17.70 15.97
CA PHE A 163 10.24 -17.52 15.27
C PHE A 163 9.87 -16.03 15.16
N GLY A 164 10.26 -15.20 16.13
CA GLY A 164 10.11 -13.74 16.04
C GLY A 164 10.89 -13.11 14.91
N ILE A 165 12.16 -13.49 14.77
CA ILE A 165 12.99 -13.02 13.66
C ILE A 165 12.42 -13.51 12.31
N ALA A 166 12.01 -14.77 12.22
CA ALA A 166 11.42 -15.31 11.00
C ALA A 166 10.12 -14.60 10.61
N ALA A 167 9.23 -14.33 11.58
CA ALA A 167 7.97 -13.64 11.34
C ALA A 167 8.17 -12.19 10.89
N ALA A 168 9.14 -11.51 11.50
CA ALA A 168 9.49 -10.15 11.11
C ALA A 168 10.08 -10.08 9.70
N ILE A 169 10.97 -11.01 9.34
CA ILE A 169 11.52 -11.08 7.98
C ILE A 169 10.42 -11.37 6.95
N ALA A 170 9.50 -12.30 7.25
CA ALA A 170 8.36 -12.59 6.37
C ALA A 170 7.46 -11.36 6.19
N THR A 171 7.11 -10.69 7.28
CA THR A 171 6.28 -9.46 7.24
C THR A 171 6.98 -8.34 6.47
N PHE A 172 8.29 -8.16 6.67
CA PHE A 172 9.08 -7.17 5.95
C PHE A 172 9.13 -7.46 4.45
N HIS A 173 9.31 -8.73 4.07
CA HIS A 173 9.19 -9.17 2.68
C HIS A 173 7.83 -8.77 2.08
N ASP A 174 6.73 -8.99 2.79
CA ASP A 174 5.39 -8.69 2.26
C ASP A 174 5.18 -7.19 2.03
N VAL A 175 5.65 -6.36 2.96
CA VAL A 175 5.62 -4.89 2.80
C VAL A 175 6.49 -4.47 1.61
N LEU A 176 7.69 -5.03 1.46
CA LEU A 176 8.57 -4.75 0.32
C LEU A 176 7.92 -5.17 -1.00
N ALA A 177 7.33 -6.36 -1.06
CA ALA A 177 6.70 -6.89 -2.27
C ALA A 177 5.59 -5.94 -2.77
N VAL A 178 4.71 -5.47 -1.87
CA VAL A 178 3.63 -4.55 -2.22
C VAL A 178 4.19 -3.19 -2.67
N MET A 179 5.21 -2.65 -1.98
CA MET A 179 5.87 -1.42 -2.44
C MET A 179 6.50 -1.57 -3.82
N GLY A 180 7.16 -2.72 -4.09
CA GLY A 180 7.74 -3.05 -5.37
C GLY A 180 6.70 -3.06 -6.50
N ILE A 181 5.57 -3.72 -6.26
CA ILE A 181 4.45 -3.79 -7.21
C ILE A 181 3.90 -2.38 -7.47
N PHE A 182 3.64 -1.58 -6.43
CA PHE A 182 3.12 -0.22 -6.59
C PHE A 182 4.06 0.68 -7.39
N PHE A 183 5.37 0.58 -7.14
CA PHE A 183 6.39 1.32 -7.87
C PHE A 183 6.41 0.97 -9.35
N ILE A 184 6.38 -0.32 -9.70
CA ILE A 184 6.36 -0.77 -11.11
C ILE A 184 5.07 -0.33 -11.82
N LEU A 185 3.94 -0.37 -11.12
CA LEU A 185 2.66 0.07 -11.65
C LEU A 185 2.54 1.59 -11.74
N GLY A 186 3.56 2.36 -11.32
CA GLY A 186 3.53 3.82 -11.30
C GLY A 186 2.45 4.39 -10.39
N LYS A 187 1.98 3.62 -9.41
CA LYS A 187 0.95 4.07 -8.46
C LYS A 187 1.52 5.13 -7.53
N GLU A 188 0.71 6.14 -7.26
CA GLU A 188 1.08 7.28 -6.43
C GLU A 188 1.31 6.84 -4.98
N MET A 189 2.51 7.08 -4.46
CA MET A 189 2.91 6.80 -3.08
C MET A 189 2.48 7.94 -2.15
N ASN A 190 1.43 7.70 -1.37
CA ASN A 190 0.83 8.68 -0.46
C ASN A 190 0.64 8.09 0.95
N LEU A 191 0.04 8.85 1.87
CA LEU A 191 -0.14 8.40 3.24
C LEU A 191 -1.11 7.22 3.36
N LEU A 192 -2.08 7.12 2.44
CA LEU A 192 -3.02 5.99 2.40
C LEU A 192 -2.33 4.66 2.12
N ILE A 193 -1.32 4.64 1.24
CA ILE A 193 -0.53 3.42 1.01
C ILE A 193 0.24 3.03 2.27
N VAL A 194 0.79 3.98 3.01
CA VAL A 194 1.49 3.66 4.27
C VAL A 194 0.53 3.02 5.27
N THR A 195 -0.68 3.56 5.39
CA THR A 195 -1.75 2.97 6.21
C THR A 195 -2.12 1.56 5.75
N ALA A 196 -2.26 1.36 4.43
CA ALA A 196 -2.56 0.05 3.85
C ALA A 196 -1.43 -0.97 4.11
N LEU A 197 -0.17 -0.55 3.98
CA LEU A 197 1.01 -1.39 4.25
C LEU A 197 1.11 -1.81 5.73
N LEU A 198 0.85 -0.88 6.67
CA LEU A 198 0.82 -1.19 8.10
C LEU A 198 -0.31 -2.15 8.45
N THR A 199 -1.48 -1.97 7.83
CA THR A 199 -2.63 -2.88 7.99
C THR A 199 -2.31 -4.27 7.44
N LEU A 200 -1.71 -4.33 6.25
CA LEU A 200 -1.26 -5.56 5.62
C LEU A 200 -0.22 -6.29 6.47
N ALA A 201 0.74 -5.57 7.05
CA ALA A 201 1.75 -6.14 7.93
C ALA A 201 1.12 -6.83 9.15
N GLY A 202 0.14 -6.19 9.79
CA GLY A 202 -0.60 -6.80 10.91
C GLY A 202 -1.44 -8.01 10.50
N TYR A 203 -2.08 -7.93 9.34
CA TYR A 203 -2.85 -9.04 8.78
C TYR A 203 -1.97 -10.25 8.46
N SER A 204 -0.88 -10.06 7.70
CA SER A 204 0.09 -11.13 7.36
C SER A 204 0.71 -11.77 8.60
N LEU A 205 1.05 -10.96 9.61
CA LEU A 205 1.58 -11.45 10.87
C LEU A 205 0.61 -12.41 11.58
N THR A 206 -0.69 -12.12 11.53
CA THR A 206 -1.72 -12.93 12.21
C THR A 206 -1.70 -14.38 11.71
N ASP A 207 -1.60 -14.57 10.39
CA ASP A 207 -1.53 -15.92 9.80
C ASP A 207 -0.18 -16.59 10.05
N THR A 208 0.92 -15.84 9.96
CA THR A 208 2.28 -16.33 10.26
C THR A 208 2.37 -16.91 11.68
N VAL A 209 1.77 -16.22 12.66
CA VAL A 209 1.74 -16.66 14.06
C VAL A 209 1.02 -18.00 14.23
N VAL A 210 -0.12 -18.19 13.56
CA VAL A 210 -0.91 -19.42 13.64
C VAL A 210 -0.15 -20.61 13.05
N VAL A 211 0.50 -20.41 11.91
CA VAL A 211 1.34 -21.43 11.27
C VAL A 211 2.51 -21.79 12.18
N PHE A 212 3.20 -20.80 12.74
CA PHE A 212 4.36 -21.01 13.61
C PHE A 212 4.00 -21.71 14.92
N ASP A 213 2.86 -21.38 15.51
CA ASP A 213 2.35 -22.05 16.71
C ASP A 213 2.13 -23.54 16.44
N ARG A 214 1.50 -23.87 15.30
CA ARG A 214 1.26 -25.26 14.91
C ARG A 214 2.55 -26.02 14.62
N ILE A 215 3.49 -25.42 13.88
CA ILE A 215 4.81 -26.03 13.63
C ILE A 215 5.54 -26.30 14.95
N ARG A 216 5.49 -25.35 15.91
CA ARG A 216 6.10 -25.53 17.24
C ARG A 216 5.46 -26.67 18.02
N GLU A 217 4.13 -26.78 17.98
CA GLU A 217 3.42 -27.88 18.61
C GLU A 217 3.89 -29.23 18.06
N TYR A 218 3.97 -29.37 16.73
CA TYR A 218 4.49 -30.59 16.10
C TYR A 218 5.96 -30.85 16.43
N LEU A 219 6.81 -29.82 16.49
CA LEU A 219 8.21 -29.97 16.93
C LEU A 219 8.31 -30.54 18.35
N ARG A 220 7.37 -30.19 19.24
CA ARG A 220 7.34 -30.71 20.63
C ARG A 220 6.85 -32.15 20.69
N LEU A 221 5.81 -32.49 19.92
CA LEU A 221 5.13 -33.80 19.93
C LEU A 221 5.85 -34.86 19.08
N ARG A 222 6.50 -34.46 17.98
CA ARG A 222 7.06 -35.36 16.95
C ARG A 222 8.56 -35.15 16.74
N ARG A 223 9.34 -35.15 17.82
CA ARG A 223 10.78 -34.83 17.81
C ARG A 223 11.66 -35.71 16.91
N LYS A 224 11.19 -36.88 16.51
CA LYS A 224 11.94 -37.84 15.67
C LYS A 224 11.67 -37.68 14.18
N ASP A 225 10.61 -36.96 13.81
CA ASP A 225 10.25 -36.77 12.41
C ASP A 225 11.21 -35.76 11.76
N PRO A 226 11.50 -35.87 10.45
CA PRO A 226 12.26 -34.86 9.73
C PRO A 226 11.58 -33.48 9.82
N ILE A 227 12.36 -32.42 9.97
CA ILE A 227 11.84 -31.04 10.11
C ILE A 227 10.91 -30.65 8.95
N GLU A 228 11.22 -31.10 7.73
CA GLU A 228 10.40 -30.80 6.55
C GLU A 228 9.00 -31.41 6.65
N VAL A 229 8.90 -32.64 7.16
CA VAL A 229 7.62 -33.33 7.41
C VAL A 229 6.83 -32.59 8.50
N ILE A 230 7.51 -32.17 9.56
CA ILE A 230 6.91 -31.39 10.65
C ILE A 230 6.32 -30.07 10.12
N ILE A 231 7.07 -29.34 9.29
CA ILE A 231 6.62 -28.07 8.71
C ILE A 231 5.44 -28.30 7.77
N ASN A 232 5.52 -29.28 6.87
CA ASN A 232 4.42 -29.62 5.96
C ASN A 232 3.14 -29.96 6.72
N ASN A 233 3.22 -30.82 7.73
CA ASN A 233 2.07 -31.20 8.54
C ASN A 233 1.50 -30.00 9.30
N GLY A 234 2.38 -29.13 9.82
CA GLY A 234 1.98 -27.90 10.51
C GLY A 234 1.19 -26.95 9.61
N ILE A 235 1.68 -26.71 8.38
CA ILE A 235 1.01 -25.83 7.41
C ILE A 235 -0.33 -26.43 6.96
N ASN A 236 -0.35 -27.70 6.56
CA ASN A 236 -1.58 -28.37 6.13
C ASN A 236 -2.67 -28.33 7.21
N HIS A 237 -2.32 -28.52 8.49
CA HIS A 237 -3.29 -28.51 9.59
C HIS A 237 -3.99 -27.16 9.75
N VAL A 238 -3.35 -26.03 9.44
CA VAL A 238 -3.96 -24.70 9.58
C VAL A 238 -4.46 -24.12 8.25
N LEU A 239 -4.23 -24.82 7.15
CA LEU A 239 -4.49 -24.34 5.79
C LEU A 239 -5.95 -23.95 5.58
N SER A 240 -6.91 -24.78 6.03
CA SER A 240 -8.34 -24.45 5.89
C SER A 240 -8.70 -23.16 6.61
N ARG A 241 -8.12 -22.91 7.79
CA ARG A 241 -8.38 -21.67 8.54
C ARG A 241 -7.82 -20.47 7.79
N THR A 242 -6.55 -20.53 7.37
CA THR A 242 -5.84 -19.48 6.65
C THR A 242 -6.55 -19.10 5.34
N ILE A 243 -7.03 -20.09 4.59
CA ILE A 243 -7.77 -19.84 3.34
C ILE A 243 -9.11 -19.16 3.63
N ILE A 244 -9.84 -19.60 4.65
CA ILE A 244 -11.14 -19.00 4.99
C ILE A 244 -10.96 -17.55 5.46
N THR A 245 -9.99 -17.28 6.34
CA THR A 245 -9.71 -15.90 6.80
C THR A 245 -9.29 -15.02 5.63
N SER A 246 -8.38 -15.49 4.78
CA SER A 246 -7.95 -14.79 3.57
C SER A 246 -9.11 -14.49 2.61
N LEU A 247 -9.95 -15.49 2.33
CA LEU A 247 -11.05 -15.35 1.38
C LEU A 247 -12.13 -14.40 1.90
N THR A 248 -12.46 -14.48 3.19
CA THR A 248 -13.46 -13.56 3.78
C THR A 248 -12.98 -12.10 3.75
N THR A 249 -11.71 -11.85 4.06
CA THR A 249 -11.14 -10.50 3.91
C THR A 249 -11.11 -10.07 2.44
N ALA A 250 -10.73 -10.96 1.51
CA ALA A 250 -10.71 -10.67 0.09
C ALA A 250 -12.12 -10.33 -0.46
N LEU A 251 -13.17 -11.01 -0.02
CA LEU A 251 -14.55 -10.70 -0.43
C LEU A 251 -14.96 -9.27 -0.05
N VAL A 252 -14.58 -8.82 1.15
CA VAL A 252 -14.84 -7.44 1.59
C VAL A 252 -14.06 -6.44 0.72
N LEU A 253 -12.82 -6.74 0.36
CA LEU A 253 -12.01 -5.89 -0.51
C LEU A 253 -12.57 -5.82 -1.94
N VAL A 254 -13.08 -6.94 -2.47
CA VAL A 254 -13.71 -6.98 -3.80
C VAL A 254 -14.99 -6.15 -3.84
N ALA A 255 -15.77 -6.10 -2.74
CA ALA A 255 -16.96 -5.26 -2.67
C ALA A 255 -16.66 -3.75 -2.57
N LEU A 256 -15.44 -3.38 -2.18
CA LEU A 256 -14.99 -1.99 -2.06
C LEU A 256 -14.52 -1.39 -3.40
N VAL A 257 -14.13 -2.25 -4.36
CA VAL A 257 -13.65 -1.87 -5.70
C VAL A 257 -14.81 -1.89 -6.68
#